data_AF-A0A377LQ07-F1
#
_entry.id   AF-A0A377LQ07-F1
#
_cell.length_a   1.000
_cell.length_b   1.000
_cell.length_c   1.000
_cell.angle_alpha   90.00
_cell.angle_beta   90.00
_cell.angle_gamma   90.00
#
_symmetry.space_group_name_H-M   'P 1'
#
loop_
_entity.id
_entity.type
_entity.pdbx_description
1 polymer ?
#
loop_
_entity_poly.entity_id
_entity_poly.type
_entity_poly.pdbx_seq_one_letter_code
_entity_poly.pdbx_strand_id
1 'polypeptide(L)'
;MTNTGFIIGAYPCAPSFHQKGEQEEQTFWRELSDTPHIRGLEQPCLEHLHPYGDEWLFRHTPGEWQIVVTAVMETMRRRGTNGAFGLASADEDQRKASVEFYRHLCQKIACR
;
A
#
# COMPACT_ATOMS: atom_id res chain seq x y z
N MET A 1 20.20 6.65 17.69
CA MET A 1 20.08 7.65 16.61
C MET A 1 18.60 7.81 16.30
N THR A 2 18.02 9.00 16.50
CA THR A 2 16.65 9.28 16.07
C THR A 2 16.63 9.27 14.54
N ASN A 3 16.05 8.24 13.95
CA ASN A 3 15.99 8.07 12.50
C ASN A 3 15.02 9.15 11.93
N THR A 4 15.55 10.26 11.41
CA THR A 4 14.81 11.45 10.94
C THR A 4 14.44 11.41 9.45
N GLY A 5 14.51 10.24 8.81
CA GLY A 5 14.12 10.09 7.41
C GLY A 5 12.61 10.21 7.17
N PHE A 6 12.22 10.36 5.90
CA PHE A 6 10.84 10.47 5.46
C PHE A 6 10.22 9.10 5.15
N ILE A 7 8.95 8.94 5.52
CA ILE A 7 8.07 7.88 5.00
C ILE A 7 7.21 8.52 3.92
N ILE A 8 7.22 7.96 2.71
CA ILE A 8 6.59 8.60 1.55
C ILE A 8 5.49 7.75 0.93
N GLY A 9 4.39 8.37 0.52
CA GLY A 9 3.36 7.73 -0.31
C GLY A 9 3.74 7.80 -1.79
N ALA A 10 4.51 6.82 -2.27
CA ALA A 10 5.03 6.80 -3.65
C ALA A 10 4.05 6.17 -4.66
N TYR A 11 3.13 5.35 -4.17
CA TYR A 11 2.18 4.59 -4.97
C TYR A 11 1.34 5.39 -5.99
N PRO A 12 0.97 6.68 -5.79
CA PRO A 12 0.22 7.42 -6.80
C PRO A 12 1.03 7.64 -8.09
N CYS A 13 2.36 7.60 -7.99
CA CYS A 13 3.29 7.77 -9.11
C CYS A 13 3.81 6.44 -9.66
N ALA A 14 3.51 5.31 -9.00
CA ALA A 14 4.09 4.02 -9.36
C ALA A 14 3.55 3.54 -10.73
N PRO A 15 4.44 3.21 -11.70
CA PRO A 15 4.09 2.79 -13.07
C PRO A 15 3.02 1.69 -13.16
N SER A 16 2.98 0.77 -12.20
CA SER A 16 2.05 -0.34 -12.09
C SER A 16 0.58 0.10 -11.98
N PHE A 17 0.32 1.29 -11.46
CA PHE A 17 -1.02 1.90 -11.43
C PHE A 17 -1.38 2.68 -12.70
N HIS A 18 -0.45 2.81 -13.65
CA HIS A 18 -0.60 3.59 -14.89
C HIS A 18 -0.43 2.75 -16.17
N GLN A 19 -0.63 1.43 -16.09
CA GLN A 19 -0.54 0.48 -17.21
C GLN A 19 0.83 0.48 -17.93
N LYS A 20 1.91 0.77 -17.20
CA LYS A 20 3.29 0.70 -17.70
C LYS A 20 3.90 -0.68 -17.43
N GLY A 21 5.03 -0.96 -18.08
CA GLY A 21 5.73 -2.24 -17.96
C GLY A 21 6.45 -2.44 -16.62
N GLU A 22 6.84 -3.69 -16.37
CA GLU A 22 7.57 -4.07 -15.15
C GLU A 22 8.95 -3.40 -15.07
N GLN A 23 9.58 -3.09 -16.22
CA GLN A 23 10.91 -2.46 -16.24
C GLN A 23 10.88 -1.02 -15.73
N GLU A 24 9.84 -0.27 -16.09
CA GLU A 24 9.58 1.06 -15.55
C GLU A 24 9.31 1.00 -14.05
N GLU A 25 8.55 -0.01 -13.59
CA GLU A 25 8.28 -0.24 -12.18
C GLU A 25 9.60 -0.47 -11.40
N GLN A 26 10.44 -1.39 -11.87
CA GLN A 26 11.75 -1.66 -11.25
C GLN A 26 12.63 -0.41 -11.20
N THR A 27 12.62 0.39 -12.26
CA THR A 27 13.38 1.65 -12.32
C THR A 27 12.88 2.66 -11.29
N PHE A 28 11.56 2.81 -11.19
CA PHE A 28 10.92 3.68 -10.21
C PHE A 28 11.31 3.31 -8.77
N TRP A 29 11.19 2.04 -8.38
CA TRP A 29 11.53 1.60 -7.02
C TRP A 29 13.03 1.71 -6.71
N ARG A 30 13.91 1.47 -7.70
CA ARG A 30 15.35 1.69 -7.55
C ARG A 30 15.67 3.16 -7.31
N GLU A 31 15.16 4.07 -8.14
CA GLU A 31 15.39 5.52 -7.99
C GLU A 31 14.85 6.05 -6.66
N LEU A 32 13.71 5.51 -6.21
CA LEU A 32 13.17 5.81 -4.89
C LEU A 32 14.10 5.34 -3.77
N SER A 33 14.67 4.14 -3.91
CA SER A 33 15.60 3.55 -2.94
C SER A 33 16.92 4.32 -2.84
N ASP A 34 17.39 4.85 -3.97
CA ASP A 34 18.62 5.64 -4.06
C ASP A 34 18.44 7.09 -3.57
N THR A 35 17.20 7.53 -3.33
CA THR A 35 16.93 8.91 -2.91
C THR A 35 17.28 9.12 -1.42
N PRO A 36 18.19 10.06 -1.09
CA PRO A 36 18.63 10.29 0.28
C PRO A 36 17.48 10.63 1.23
N HIS A 37 17.63 10.23 2.49
CA HIS A 37 16.70 10.52 3.60
C HIS A 37 15.34 9.84 3.50
N ILE A 38 15.03 9.06 2.47
CA ILE A 38 13.87 8.17 2.49
C ILE A 38 14.19 6.98 3.38
N ARG A 39 13.28 6.67 4.31
CA ARG A 39 13.42 5.55 5.24
C ARG A 39 12.28 4.54 5.15
N GLY A 40 11.37 4.72 4.21
CA GLY A 40 10.15 3.95 4.20
C GLY A 40 9.05 4.50 3.31
N LEU A 41 7.97 3.74 3.27
CA LEU A 41 6.84 3.95 2.37
C LEU A 41 5.53 3.94 3.15
N GLU A 42 4.61 4.80 2.75
CA GLU A 42 3.18 4.51 2.90
C GLU A 42 2.76 3.65 1.69
N GLN A 43 2.32 2.42 1.94
CA GLN A 43 1.95 1.47 0.90
C GLN A 43 0.47 1.07 1.02
N PRO A 44 -0.36 1.27 -0.01
CA PRO A 44 -1.72 0.78 -0.01
C PRO A 44 -1.71 -0.75 -0.09
N CYS A 45 -2.64 -1.37 0.62
CA CYS A 45 -2.93 -2.78 0.44
C CYS A 45 -4.29 -2.93 -0.24
N LEU A 46 -4.28 -3.52 -1.43
CA LEU A 46 -5.49 -3.99 -2.09
C LEU A 46 -5.73 -5.43 -1.58
N GLU A 47 -5.63 -6.42 -2.47
CA GLU A 47 -5.47 -7.83 -2.08
C GLU A 47 -4.04 -8.09 -1.57
N HIS A 48 -3.06 -7.56 -2.29
CA HIS A 48 -1.63 -7.58 -1.99
C HIS A 48 -1.11 -6.14 -1.73
N LEU A 49 0.08 -6.04 -1.13
CA LEU A 49 0.81 -4.79 -0.96
C LEU A 49 1.28 -4.20 -2.29
N HIS A 50 1.46 -5.04 -3.32
CA HIS A 50 1.89 -4.61 -4.64
C HIS A 50 1.13 -5.37 -5.74
N PRO A 51 0.86 -4.76 -6.91
CA PRO A 51 0.19 -5.44 -8.02
C PRO A 51 0.89 -6.73 -8.50
N TYR A 52 2.22 -6.80 -8.39
CA TYR A 52 3.01 -8.01 -8.69
C TYR A 52 3.21 -8.94 -7.48
N GLY A 53 2.55 -8.69 -6.35
CA GLY A 53 2.64 -9.47 -5.12
C GLY A 53 3.59 -8.91 -4.06
N ASP A 54 3.40 -9.32 -2.80
CA ASP A 54 4.11 -8.77 -1.64
C ASP A 54 5.64 -8.97 -1.73
N GLU A 55 6.07 -10.17 -2.12
CA GLU A 55 7.50 -10.51 -2.30
C GLU A 55 8.19 -9.65 -3.36
N TRP A 56 7.44 -9.22 -4.39
CA TRP A 56 7.98 -8.34 -5.41
C TRP A 56 8.36 -7.00 -4.79
N LEU A 57 7.50 -6.42 -3.95
CA LEU A 57 7.80 -5.15 -3.26
C LEU A 57 9.02 -5.29 -2.35
N PHE A 58 9.09 -6.36 -1.58
CA PHE A 58 10.18 -6.57 -0.61
C PHE A 58 11.53 -6.79 -1.29
N ARG A 59 11.56 -7.42 -2.47
CA ARG A 59 12.79 -7.56 -3.25
C ARG A 59 13.32 -6.24 -3.79
N HIS A 60 12.43 -5.29 -4.08
CA HIS A 60 12.76 -4.01 -4.71
C HIS A 60 12.80 -2.83 -3.74
N THR A 61 12.71 -3.07 -2.44
CA THR A 61 12.83 -2.04 -1.40
C THR A 61 13.92 -2.42 -0.39
N PRO A 62 14.66 -1.46 0.18
CA PRO A 62 15.66 -1.73 1.20
C PRO A 62 15.07 -2.42 2.43
N GLY A 63 15.77 -3.41 2.99
CA GLY A 63 15.27 -4.21 4.11
C GLY A 63 15.06 -3.42 5.41
N GLU A 64 15.77 -2.29 5.56
CA GLU A 64 15.65 -1.36 6.67
C GLU A 64 14.48 -0.37 6.54
N TRP A 65 13.80 -0.34 5.39
CA TRP A 65 12.68 0.56 5.18
C TRP A 65 11.46 0.16 6.03
N GLN A 66 10.85 1.17 6.64
CA GLN A 66 9.56 1.01 7.31
C GLN A 66 8.43 1.08 6.31
N ILE A 67 7.51 0.12 6.37
CA ILE A 67 6.31 0.11 5.51
C ILE A 67 5.10 0.39 6.40
N VAL A 68 4.49 1.55 6.19
CA VAL A 68 3.21 1.93 6.80
C VAL A 68 2.11 1.52 5.83
N VAL A 69 1.29 0.55 6.23
CA VAL A 69 0.19 0.08 5.38
C VAL A 69 -1.01 1.02 5.52
N THR A 70 -1.55 1.46 4.38
CA THR A 70 -2.71 2.34 4.32
C THR A 70 -3.92 1.64 3.69
N ALA A 71 -5.10 1.88 4.25
CA ALA A 71 -6.38 1.38 3.76
C ALA A 71 -7.02 2.31 2.70
N VAL A 72 -6.42 3.48 2.45
CA VAL A 72 -7.04 4.58 1.69
C VAL A 72 -7.44 4.14 0.28
N MET A 73 -6.51 3.57 -0.49
CA MET A 73 -6.77 3.24 -1.89
C MET A 73 -7.87 2.20 -2.05
N GLU A 74 -7.81 1.08 -1.34
CA GLU A 74 -8.84 0.03 -1.46
C GLU A 74 -10.20 0.52 -0.94
N THR A 75 -10.21 1.33 0.12
CA THR A 75 -11.46 1.95 0.61
C THR A 75 -12.07 2.84 -0.46
N MET A 76 -11.27 3.70 -1.12
CA MET A 76 -11.77 4.56 -2.19
C MET A 76 -12.19 3.75 -3.42
N ARG A 77 -11.47 2.70 -3.79
CA ARG A 77 -11.83 1.80 -4.90
C ARG A 77 -13.17 1.12 -4.65
N ARG A 78 -13.36 0.50 -3.48
CA ARG A 78 -14.62 -0.15 -3.09
C ARG A 78 -15.77 0.85 -3.00
N ARG A 79 -15.52 2.05 -2.48
CA ARG A 79 -16.51 3.14 -2.45
C ARG A 79 -16.89 3.63 -3.84
N GLY A 80 -15.97 3.63 -4.79
CA GLY A 80 -16.26 3.94 -6.19
C GLY A 80 -17.22 2.95 -6.84
N THR A 81 -17.19 1.68 -6.44
CA THR A 81 -18.14 0.65 -6.90
C THR A 81 -19.43 0.65 -6.09
N ASN A 82 -19.35 0.78 -4.76
CA ASN A 82 -20.49 0.84 -3.85
C ASN A 82 -20.28 1.97 -2.83
N GLY A 83 -21.00 3.08 -2.98
CA GLY A 83 -20.89 4.26 -2.13
C GLY A 83 -21.16 4.01 -0.64
N ALA A 84 -21.86 2.90 -0.31
CA ALA A 84 -22.13 2.49 1.06
C ALA A 84 -20.95 1.75 1.72
N PHE A 85 -19.84 1.43 1.05
CA PHE A 85 -18.69 0.79 1.70
C PHE A 85 -18.05 1.71 2.76
N GLY A 86 -17.87 1.22 3.99
CA GLY A 86 -17.09 1.91 5.02
C GLY A 86 -17.53 1.61 6.45
N LEU A 87 -16.62 1.88 7.41
CA LEU A 87 -16.83 1.66 8.85
C LEU A 87 -18.04 2.44 9.40
N ALA A 88 -18.30 3.62 8.85
CA ALA A 88 -19.41 4.51 9.25
C ALA A 88 -20.65 4.37 8.35
N SER A 89 -20.74 3.30 7.53
CA SER A 89 -21.90 3.09 6.66
C SER A 89 -23.19 2.90 7.44
N ALA A 90 -24.32 3.33 6.89
CA ALA A 90 -25.65 2.96 7.40
C ALA A 90 -26.02 1.50 7.06
N ASP A 91 -25.43 0.95 6.00
CA ASP A 91 -25.60 -0.43 5.56
C ASP A 91 -24.74 -1.37 6.44
N GLU A 92 -25.39 -2.31 7.13
CA GLU A 92 -24.73 -3.24 8.05
C GLU A 92 -23.77 -4.20 7.34
N ASP A 93 -24.13 -4.71 6.17
CA ASP A 93 -23.29 -5.63 5.41
C ASP A 93 -22.04 -4.91 4.92
N GLN A 94 -22.17 -3.64 4.53
CA GLN A 94 -21.02 -2.84 4.15
C GLN A 94 -20.11 -2.46 5.32
N ARG A 95 -20.66 -2.23 6.53
CA ARG A 95 -19.83 -2.07 7.74
C ARG A 95 -19.05 -3.34 8.05
N LYS A 96 -19.70 -4.51 8.02
CA LYS A 96 -19.06 -5.82 8.24
C LYS A 96 -17.96 -6.07 7.20
N ALA A 97 -18.24 -5.83 5.92
CA ALA A 97 -17.26 -5.96 4.85
C ALA A 97 -16.05 -5.01 5.03
N SER A 98 -16.28 -3.80 5.57
CA SER A 98 -15.19 -2.88 5.91
C SER A 98 -14.34 -3.42 7.05
N VAL A 99 -14.94 -3.92 8.13
CA VAL A 99 -14.21 -4.53 9.25
C VAL A 99 -13.39 -5.74 8.81
N GLU A 100 -13.94 -6.62 7.98
CA GLU A 100 -13.21 -7.77 7.43
C GLU A 100 -11.98 -7.33 6.61
N PHE A 101 -12.12 -6.26 5.82
CA PHE A 101 -10.97 -5.70 5.11
C PHE A 101 -9.87 -5.22 6.08
N TYR A 102 -10.22 -4.49 7.15
CA TYR A 102 -9.22 -4.09 8.15
C TYR A 102 -8.60 -5.28 8.89
N ARG A 103 -9.36 -6.36 9.15
CA ARG A 103 -8.81 -7.60 9.72
C ARG A 103 -7.77 -8.24 8.79
N HIS A 104 -8.04 -8.29 7.49
CA HIS A 104 -7.06 -8.75 6.49
C HIS A 104 -5.78 -7.92 6.53
N LEU A 105 -5.88 -6.59 6.63
CA LEU A 105 -4.72 -5.71 6.77
C LEU A 105 -3.92 -6.02 8.04
N CYS A 106 -4.60 -6.13 9.19
CA CYS A 106 -3.96 -6.45 10.46
C CYS A 106 -3.26 -7.82 10.41
N GLN A 107 -3.88 -8.83 9.78
CA GLN A 107 -3.27 -10.15 9.61
C GLN A 107 -2.03 -10.09 8.71
N LYS A 108 -2.08 -9.36 7.59
CA LYS A 108 -0.91 -9.16 6.72
C LYS A 108 0.26 -8.50 7.45
N ILE A 109 -0.03 -7.52 8.32
CA ILE A 109 1.00 -6.82 9.09
C ILE A 109 1.56 -7.71 10.20
N ALA A 110 0.71 -8.45 10.91
CA ALA A 110 1.10 -9.27 12.06
C ALA A 110 1.86 -10.55 11.68
N CYS A 111 1.63 -11.08 10.48
CA CYS A 111 2.32 -12.28 9.98
C CYS A 111 3.66 -11.98 9.28
N ARG A 112 4.22 -10.78 9.46
CA ARG A 112 5.50 -10.35 8.87
C ARG A 112 6.64 -10.38 9.89
#